data_AF-A0A5C7IIY1-F1
#
_entry.id   AF-A0A5C7IIY1-F1
#
_cell.length_a   1.000
_cell.length_b   1.000
_cell.length_c   1.000
_cell.angle_alpha   90.00
_cell.angle_beta   90.00
_cell.angle_gamma   90.00
#
_symmetry.space_group_name_H-M   'P 1'
#
loop_
_entity.id
_entity.type
_entity.pdbx_description
1 polymer ?
#
loop_
_entity_poly.entity_id
_entity_poly.type
_entity_poly.pdbx_seq_one_letter_code
_entity_poly.pdbx_strand_id
1 'polypeptide(L)'
;MPASFKVLHDPVRNSEKLIADFGESAIGRVAPVDSGFCWQVVIVLNQGVYGYPIEIQTLFFMALRCALVLLKQDVEGKEFIHRIVKRLHALSYHMRSYFWLDLKQLNDIYRYKTEEYSHTAVNKFNVMPDSLPDWVLDFMPSRGGYFIGNVSPARMDFRLFCLGNCVGILSSLATPEQASAIMDLIESRLEELVGEMPLKICLIGLVVGFLSGFFGDRIRKKKMMN
;
A
#
# COMPACT_ATOMS: atom_id res chain seq x y z
N MET A 1 1.93 -1.15 21.23
CA MET A 1 1.10 -2.29 21.72
C MET A 1 1.86 -3.60 21.54
N PRO A 2 1.56 -4.69 22.28
CA PRO A 2 2.13 -6.00 21.98
C PRO A 2 1.62 -6.54 20.63
N ALA A 3 2.48 -7.26 19.90
CA ALA A 3 2.18 -7.86 18.59
C ALA A 3 1.20 -9.03 18.70
N SER A 4 1.32 -9.84 19.74
CA SER A 4 0.36 -10.87 20.09
C SER A 4 0.30 -11.03 21.60
N PHE A 5 -0.75 -11.67 22.09
CA PHE A 5 -0.82 -12.11 23.48
C PHE A 5 -1.24 -13.58 23.50
N LYS A 6 -0.62 -14.35 24.38
CA LYS A 6 -1.02 -15.73 24.68
C LYS A 6 -1.53 -15.79 26.10
N VAL A 7 -2.65 -16.48 26.28
CA VAL A 7 -3.17 -16.80 27.60
C VAL A 7 -2.62 -18.17 27.97
N LEU A 8 -1.74 -18.22 28.98
CA LEU A 8 -1.31 -19.48 29.56
C LEU A 8 -2.20 -19.80 30.76
N HIS A 9 -2.84 -20.97 30.69
CA HIS A 9 -3.62 -21.50 31.80
C HIS A 9 -2.76 -22.46 32.61
N ASP A 10 -2.58 -22.16 33.89
CA ASP A 10 -1.80 -23.00 34.81
C ASP A 10 -2.76 -23.85 35.65
N PRO A 11 -2.90 -25.17 35.37
CA PRO A 11 -3.95 -26.01 35.96
C PRO A 11 -3.76 -26.26 37.46
N VAL A 12 -2.56 -26.01 38.01
CA VAL A 12 -2.24 -26.23 39.43
C VAL A 12 -2.64 -25.04 40.30
N ARG A 13 -2.63 -23.83 39.76
CA ARG A 13 -2.95 -22.58 40.50
C ARG A 13 -4.29 -21.96 40.11
N ASN A 14 -4.97 -22.53 39.11
CA ASN A 14 -6.21 -22.01 38.52
C ASN A 14 -6.12 -20.51 38.20
N SER A 15 -4.94 -20.08 37.74
CA SER A 15 -4.63 -18.69 37.43
C SER A 15 -4.29 -18.56 35.96
N GLU A 16 -4.90 -17.60 35.29
CA GLU A 16 -4.59 -17.26 33.91
C GLU A 16 -3.49 -16.19 33.87
N LYS A 17 -2.42 -16.46 33.13
CA LYS A 17 -1.33 -15.50 32.93
C LYS A 17 -1.31 -15.05 31.48
N LEU A 18 -1.50 -13.76 31.28
CA LEU A 18 -1.33 -13.10 29.99
C LEU A 18 0.15 -12.86 29.73
N ILE A 19 0.67 -13.44 28.66
CA ILE A 19 2.02 -13.16 28.16
C ILE A 19 1.87 -12.37 26.87
N ALA A 20 2.33 -11.13 26.91
CA ALA A 20 2.39 -10.24 25.78
C ALA A 20 3.72 -10.43 25.04
N ASP A 21 3.66 -10.67 23.72
CA ASP A 21 4.83 -10.73 22.86
C ASP A 21 4.97 -9.42 22.08
N PHE A 22 6.08 -8.74 22.28
CA PHE A 22 6.41 -7.47 21.63
C PHE A 22 7.29 -7.66 20.38
N GLY A 23 7.34 -8.87 19.79
CA GLY A 23 8.14 -9.16 18.59
C GLY A 23 9.51 -9.76 18.90
N GLU A 24 9.80 -10.05 20.17
CA GLU A 24 11.01 -10.77 20.57
C GLU A 24 10.96 -12.25 20.19
N SER A 25 9.76 -12.84 20.13
CA SER A 25 9.54 -14.21 19.65
C SER A 25 9.14 -14.27 18.17
N ALA A 26 8.99 -13.11 17.51
CA ALA A 26 8.64 -13.04 16.10
C ALA A 26 9.88 -13.29 15.21
N ILE A 27 9.72 -14.10 14.16
CA ILE A 27 10.77 -14.37 13.17
C ILE A 27 11.16 -13.03 12.52
N GLY A 28 12.37 -12.53 12.83
CA GLY A 28 12.90 -11.27 12.28
C GLY A 28 12.95 -10.08 13.24
N ARG A 29 12.58 -10.21 14.53
CA ARG A 29 12.67 -9.13 15.55
C ARG A 29 12.08 -7.79 15.10
N VAL A 30 10.85 -7.81 14.60
CA VAL A 30 10.17 -6.61 14.10
C VAL A 30 9.51 -5.86 15.26
N ALA A 31 9.78 -4.56 15.38
CA ALA A 31 9.23 -3.72 16.46
C ALA A 31 7.70 -3.53 16.32
N PRO A 32 6.92 -3.60 17.41
CA PRO A 32 5.47 -3.68 17.37
C PRO A 32 4.85 -2.27 17.44
N VAL A 33 4.85 -1.56 16.31
CA VAL A 33 3.98 -0.39 16.07
C VAL A 33 2.56 -0.88 15.73
N ASP A 34 1.71 -1.04 16.74
CA ASP A 34 0.28 -1.42 16.72
C ASP A 34 -0.12 -2.68 15.93
N SER A 35 -0.76 -3.65 16.59
CA SER A 35 -0.96 -5.03 16.08
C SER A 35 -1.68 -5.15 14.73
N GLY A 36 -2.57 -4.23 14.36
CA GLY A 36 -3.15 -4.19 12.99
C GLY A 36 -2.24 -3.54 11.95
N PHE A 37 -1.52 -2.50 12.36
CA PHE A 37 -0.59 -1.73 11.53
C PHE A 37 0.70 -2.52 11.27
N CYS A 38 1.17 -3.26 12.27
CA CYS A 38 2.36 -4.09 12.25
C CYS A 38 2.29 -5.29 11.33
N TRP A 39 1.16 -5.98 11.22
CA TRP A 39 1.09 -7.15 10.33
C TRP A 39 1.26 -6.74 8.86
N GLN A 40 0.71 -5.58 8.49
CA GLN A 40 0.90 -4.98 7.17
C GLN A 40 2.34 -4.46 7.01
N VAL A 41 2.92 -3.76 7.99
CA VAL A 41 4.34 -3.37 7.98
C VAL A 41 5.27 -4.59 7.86
N VAL A 42 5.00 -5.70 8.55
CA VAL A 42 5.81 -6.94 8.52
C VAL A 42 5.70 -7.62 7.15
N ILE A 43 4.52 -7.67 6.53
CA ILE A 43 4.37 -8.18 5.15
C ILE A 43 5.15 -7.29 4.17
N VAL A 44 4.98 -5.98 4.27
CA VAL A 44 5.65 -4.97 3.42
C VAL A 44 7.18 -5.04 3.56
N LEU A 45 7.71 -5.17 4.78
CA LEU A 45 9.15 -5.31 5.05
C LEU A 45 9.71 -6.63 4.53
N ASN A 46 8.98 -7.75 4.70
CA ASN A 46 9.41 -9.05 4.20
C ASN A 46 9.30 -9.18 2.67
N GLN A 47 8.43 -8.40 2.02
CA GLN A 47 8.32 -8.34 0.56
C GLN A 47 9.29 -7.35 -0.10
N GLY A 48 10.24 -6.79 0.67
CA GLY A 48 11.27 -5.88 0.16
C GLY A 48 10.75 -4.49 -0.20
N VAL A 49 9.60 -4.08 0.35
CA VAL A 49 9.01 -2.76 0.11
C VAL A 49 9.57 -1.75 1.12
N TYR A 50 10.81 -1.31 0.87
CA TYR A 50 11.47 -0.25 1.66
C TYR A 50 11.06 1.13 1.18
N GLY A 51 10.86 2.09 2.09
CA GLY A 51 10.57 3.50 1.76
C GLY A 51 9.19 3.96 2.25
N TYR A 52 8.36 4.45 1.35
CA TYR A 52 7.05 5.04 1.64
C TYR A 52 5.92 4.24 0.96
N PRO A 53 5.64 3.00 1.41
CA PRO A 53 4.57 2.18 0.86
C PRO A 53 3.18 2.78 1.08
N ILE A 54 2.33 2.72 0.05
CA ILE A 54 0.95 3.22 0.06
C ILE A 54 0.10 2.65 1.19
N GLU A 55 0.27 1.37 1.52
CA GLU A 55 -0.48 0.72 2.61
C GLU A 55 -0.23 1.43 3.93
N ILE A 56 1.03 1.65 4.27
CA ILE A 56 1.40 2.30 5.53
C ILE A 56 0.97 3.76 5.54
N GLN A 57 1.08 4.47 4.42
CA GLN A 57 0.65 5.87 4.33
C GLN A 57 -0.87 6.02 4.48
N THR A 58 -1.65 5.16 3.83
CA THR A 58 -3.12 5.19 3.89
C THR A 58 -3.65 4.79 5.26
N LEU A 59 -3.06 3.78 5.88
CA LEU A 59 -3.38 3.41 7.26
C LEU A 59 -2.99 4.52 8.23
N PHE A 60 -1.81 5.14 8.04
CA PHE A 60 -1.36 6.24 8.90
C PHE A 60 -2.34 7.42 8.81
N PHE A 61 -2.78 7.74 7.60
CA PHE A 61 -3.80 8.76 7.37
C PHE A 61 -5.12 8.42 8.07
N MET A 62 -5.60 7.17 7.96
CA MET A 62 -6.79 6.70 8.66
C MET A 62 -6.64 6.81 10.18
N ALA A 63 -5.52 6.36 10.73
CA ALA A 63 -5.23 6.41 12.16
C ALA A 63 -5.19 7.86 12.70
N LEU A 64 -4.58 8.79 11.96
CA LEU A 64 -4.57 10.21 12.31
C LEU A 64 -5.99 10.80 12.33
N ARG A 65 -6.85 10.41 11.39
CA ARG A 65 -8.27 10.81 11.40
C ARG A 65 -9.03 10.25 12.59
N CYS A 66 -8.83 8.97 12.92
CA CYS A 66 -9.41 8.36 14.10
C CYS A 66 -8.92 9.02 15.40
N ALA A 67 -7.63 9.36 15.48
CA ALA A 67 -7.04 10.04 16.61
C ALA A 67 -7.70 11.41 16.85
N LEU A 68 -8.01 12.17 15.80
CA LEU A 68 -8.73 13.45 15.93
C LEU A 68 -10.11 13.30 16.58
N VAL A 69 -10.80 12.17 16.34
CA VAL A 69 -12.12 11.91 16.93
C VAL A 69 -12.01 11.44 18.39
N LEU A 70 -10.92 10.74 18.73
CA LEU A 70 -10.69 10.18 20.07
C LEU A 70 -10.02 11.16 21.05
N LEU A 71 -9.28 12.16 20.56
CA LEU A 71 -8.54 13.10 21.39
C LEU A 71 -9.48 14.07 22.13
N LYS A 72 -9.28 14.18 23.44
CA LYS A 72 -9.96 15.17 24.29
C LYS A 72 -9.43 16.58 23.99
N GLN A 73 -10.31 17.59 24.01
CA GLN A 73 -9.97 18.99 23.68
C GLN A 73 -9.34 19.77 24.85
N ASP A 74 -8.45 19.12 25.60
CA ASP A 74 -7.70 19.76 26.69
C ASP A 74 -6.60 20.68 26.12
N VAL A 75 -5.97 21.51 26.97
CA VAL A 75 -4.95 22.49 26.53
C VAL A 75 -3.80 21.82 25.77
N GLU A 76 -3.30 20.69 26.27
CA GLU A 76 -2.29 19.87 25.57
C GLU A 76 -2.87 19.18 24.33
N GLY A 77 -4.13 18.72 24.40
CA GLY A 77 -4.84 18.08 23.29
C GLY A 77 -4.99 18.99 22.07
N LYS A 78 -5.18 20.30 22.28
CA LYS A 78 -5.27 21.29 21.19
C LYS A 78 -3.97 21.43 20.40
N GLU A 79 -2.81 21.33 21.05
CA GLU A 79 -1.52 21.35 20.36
C GLU A 79 -1.35 20.10 19.49
N PHE A 80 -1.68 18.92 20.02
CA PHE A 80 -1.65 17.67 19.25
C PHE A 80 -2.60 17.70 18.07
N ILE A 81 -3.83 18.18 18.26
CA ILE A 81 -4.80 18.36 17.16
C ILE A 81 -4.22 19.24 16.06
N HIS A 82 -3.60 20.38 16.41
CA HIS A 82 -2.97 21.25 15.42
C HIS A 82 -1.86 20.55 14.62
N ARG A 83 -0.99 19.80 15.31
CA ARG A 83 0.08 19.02 14.66
C ARG A 83 -0.47 17.92 13.76
N ILE A 84 -1.51 17.22 14.20
CA ILE A 84 -2.18 16.17 13.43
C ILE A 84 -2.83 16.77 12.17
N VAL A 85 -3.55 17.88 12.29
CA VAL A 85 -4.18 18.56 11.13
C VAL A 85 -3.14 19.03 10.13
N LYS A 86 -2.04 19.64 10.58
CA LYS A 86 -0.93 20.05 9.70
C LYS A 86 -0.34 18.84 8.96
N ARG A 87 -0.15 17.72 9.65
CA ARG A 87 0.35 16.48 9.03
C ARG A 87 -0.65 15.86 8.05
N LEU A 88 -1.93 15.84 8.39
CA LEU A 88 -3.00 15.34 7.51
C LEU A 88 -3.07 16.12 6.20
N HIS A 89 -2.96 17.45 6.25
CA HIS A 89 -2.95 18.28 5.04
C HIS A 89 -1.70 18.04 4.18
N ALA A 90 -0.52 17.97 4.80
CA ALA A 90 0.72 17.67 4.07
C ALA A 90 0.67 16.27 3.44
N LEU A 91 0.14 15.28 4.16
CA LEU A 91 0.03 13.91 3.69
C LEU A 91 -1.00 13.80 2.56
N SER A 92 -2.19 14.39 2.70
CA SER A 92 -3.20 14.35 1.63
C SER A 92 -2.69 14.97 0.33
N TYR A 93 -2.00 16.11 0.41
CA TYR A 93 -1.37 16.74 -0.75
C TYR A 93 -0.30 15.83 -1.39
N HIS A 94 0.59 15.26 -0.57
CA HIS A 94 1.65 14.38 -1.04
C HIS A 94 1.09 13.12 -1.73
N MET A 95 0.10 12.47 -1.13
CA MET A 95 -0.52 11.26 -1.68
C MET A 95 -1.26 11.54 -2.99
N ARG A 96 -2.08 12.60 -3.04
CA ARG A 96 -2.87 12.92 -4.24
C ARG A 96 -2.03 13.40 -5.41
N SER A 97 -0.89 14.06 -5.13
CA SER A 97 -0.06 14.67 -6.18
C SER A 97 1.02 13.72 -6.70
N TYR A 98 1.60 12.88 -5.84
CA TYR A 98 2.76 12.06 -6.21
C TYR A 98 2.48 10.57 -6.27
N PHE A 99 1.51 10.05 -5.50
CA PHE A 99 1.16 8.63 -5.55
C PHE A 99 0.10 8.32 -6.60
N TRP A 100 -0.65 9.32 -7.07
CA TRP A 100 -1.71 9.11 -8.04
C TRP A 100 -1.13 8.83 -9.43
N LEU A 101 -1.55 7.71 -10.04
CA LEU A 101 -1.20 7.35 -11.41
C LEU A 101 -2.47 7.18 -12.23
N ASP A 102 -2.58 8.00 -13.28
CA ASP A 102 -3.52 7.85 -14.37
C ASP A 102 -2.75 7.80 -15.71
N LEU A 103 -3.44 7.53 -16.81
CA LEU A 103 -2.80 7.46 -18.12
C LEU A 103 -2.14 8.79 -18.55
N LYS A 104 -2.63 9.94 -18.08
CA LYS A 104 -2.05 11.25 -18.39
C LYS A 104 -0.73 11.43 -17.62
N GLN A 105 -0.76 11.19 -16.31
CA GLN A 105 0.42 11.20 -15.44
C GLN A 105 1.46 10.19 -15.91
N LEU A 106 1.06 9.00 -16.34
CA LEU A 106 2.00 8.00 -16.87
C LEU A 106 2.71 8.51 -18.14
N ASN A 107 1.97 9.14 -19.06
CA ASN A 107 2.55 9.76 -20.25
C ASN A 107 3.48 10.94 -19.90
N ASP A 108 3.15 11.70 -18.85
CA ASP A 108 4.00 12.78 -18.36
C ASP A 108 5.30 12.23 -17.77
N ILE A 109 5.23 11.16 -16.96
CA ILE A 109 6.41 10.47 -16.38
C ILE A 109 7.30 9.90 -17.49
N TYR A 110 6.72 9.32 -18.53
CA TYR A 110 7.47 8.81 -19.69
C TYR A 110 8.24 9.93 -20.43
N ARG A 111 7.77 11.18 -20.31
CA ARG A 111 8.38 12.37 -20.93
C ARG A 111 9.29 13.15 -19.99
N TYR A 112 9.57 12.63 -18.79
CA TYR A 112 10.44 13.32 -17.85
C TYR A 112 11.84 13.48 -18.40
N LYS A 113 12.36 14.70 -18.22
CA LYS A 113 13.79 14.95 -18.35
C LYS A 113 14.48 14.53 -17.06
N THR A 114 15.62 13.89 -17.20
CA THR A 114 16.47 13.48 -16.09
C THR A 114 17.31 14.68 -15.61
N GLU A 115 17.72 14.66 -14.34
CA GLU A 115 18.69 15.61 -13.76
C GLU A 115 18.19 17.08 -13.65
N GLU A 116 16.90 17.28 -13.39
CA GLU A 116 16.36 18.60 -13.10
C GLU A 116 16.65 19.03 -11.65
N TYR A 117 17.69 19.84 -11.46
CA TYR A 117 18.01 20.44 -10.16
C TYR A 117 17.39 21.84 -10.03
N SER A 118 16.07 21.91 -9.77
CA SER A 118 15.39 23.18 -9.48
C SER A 118 14.18 23.02 -8.58
N HIS A 119 13.79 24.07 -7.85
CA HIS A 119 12.56 24.08 -7.03
C HIS A 119 11.27 23.99 -7.87
N THR A 120 11.36 24.33 -9.16
CA THR A 120 10.28 24.25 -10.15
C THR A 120 10.34 22.99 -11.01
N ALA A 121 11.23 22.04 -10.69
CA ALA A 121 11.38 20.81 -11.45
C ALA A 121 10.08 20.01 -11.48
N VAL A 122 9.74 19.48 -12.65
CA VAL A 122 8.58 18.60 -12.84
C VAL A 122 8.92 17.23 -12.25
N ASN A 123 10.15 16.76 -12.49
CA ASN A 123 10.65 15.49 -11.98
C ASN A 123 11.28 15.63 -10.58
N LYS A 124 10.45 15.86 -9.56
CA LYS A 124 10.93 16.09 -8.18
C LYS A 124 11.67 14.92 -7.54
N PHE A 125 11.44 13.70 -8.02
CA PHE A 125 12.06 12.49 -7.47
C PHE A 125 13.19 11.96 -8.35
N ASN A 126 13.55 12.65 -9.43
CA ASN A 126 14.56 12.22 -10.40
C ASN A 126 14.33 10.78 -10.89
N VAL A 127 13.08 10.47 -11.22
CA VAL A 127 12.71 9.16 -11.78
C VAL A 127 13.21 9.08 -13.20
N MET A 128 13.89 7.98 -13.53
CA MET A 128 14.32 7.71 -14.90
C MET A 128 13.15 7.09 -15.67
N PRO A 129 12.76 7.63 -16.84
CA PRO A 129 11.67 7.05 -17.64
C PRO A 129 11.98 5.61 -18.05
N ASP A 130 13.26 5.29 -18.30
CA ASP A 130 13.73 3.94 -18.63
C ASP A 130 13.54 2.90 -17.50
N SER A 131 13.24 3.36 -16.27
CA SER A 131 12.94 2.47 -15.14
C SER A 131 11.48 2.02 -15.09
N LEU A 132 10.62 2.56 -15.96
CA LEU A 132 9.22 2.14 -16.08
C LEU A 132 9.15 0.71 -16.63
N PRO A 133 8.49 -0.23 -15.93
CA PRO A 133 8.27 -1.56 -16.48
C PRO A 133 7.28 -1.52 -17.65
N ASP A 134 7.57 -2.25 -18.73
CA ASP A 134 6.72 -2.31 -19.94
C ASP A 134 5.27 -2.72 -19.64
N TRP A 135 5.08 -3.62 -18.67
CA TRP A 135 3.75 -4.11 -18.29
C TRP A 135 2.81 -3.01 -17.77
N VAL A 136 3.35 -1.89 -17.26
CA VAL A 136 2.51 -0.79 -16.72
C VAL A 136 1.69 -0.15 -17.82
N LEU A 137 2.24 -0.03 -19.03
CA LEU A 137 1.56 0.54 -20.18
C LEU A 137 0.42 -0.36 -20.66
N ASP A 138 0.62 -1.68 -20.68
CA ASP A 138 -0.41 -2.66 -21.06
C ASP A 138 -1.49 -2.78 -19.98
N PHE A 139 -1.10 -2.66 -18.72
CA PHE A 139 -2.00 -2.77 -17.58
C PHE A 139 -2.96 -1.58 -17.48
N MET A 140 -2.51 -0.36 -17.79
CA MET A 140 -3.31 0.85 -17.62
C MET A 140 -4.46 0.98 -18.63
N PRO A 141 -5.73 1.01 -18.19
CA PRO A 141 -6.87 1.25 -19.06
C PRO A 141 -6.99 2.72 -19.47
N SER A 142 -7.78 3.00 -20.52
CA SER A 142 -8.06 4.35 -21.00
C SER A 142 -8.93 5.18 -20.04
N ARG A 143 -9.71 4.52 -19.18
CA ARG A 143 -10.45 5.13 -18.06
C ARG A 143 -10.11 4.37 -16.79
N GLY A 144 -9.42 5.01 -15.87
CA GLY A 144 -9.02 4.43 -14.60
C GLY A 144 -7.69 4.98 -14.10
N GLY A 145 -7.42 4.72 -12.83
CA GLY A 145 -6.18 5.13 -12.17
C GLY A 145 -6.09 4.53 -10.78
N TYR A 146 -4.90 4.52 -10.21
CA TYR A 146 -4.67 3.98 -8.87
C TYR A 146 -3.52 4.67 -8.16
N PHE A 147 -3.39 4.42 -6.86
CA PHE A 147 -2.22 4.82 -6.10
C PHE A 147 -1.09 3.81 -6.26
N ILE A 148 0.06 4.30 -6.72
CA ILE A 148 1.29 3.50 -6.87
C ILE A 148 1.76 2.97 -5.52
N GLY A 149 2.47 1.85 -5.57
CA GLY A 149 2.88 1.11 -4.40
C GLY A 149 3.86 1.87 -3.51
N ASN A 150 4.81 2.58 -4.10
CA ASN A 150 5.85 3.27 -3.37
C ASN A 150 6.42 4.44 -4.18
N VAL A 151 6.72 5.54 -3.49
CA VAL A 151 7.45 6.68 -4.03
C VAL A 151 8.68 6.88 -3.18
N SER A 152 9.85 6.78 -3.79
CA SER A 152 11.14 7.05 -3.16
C SER A 152 12.02 7.87 -4.11
N PRO A 153 13.03 8.60 -3.60
CA PRO A 153 14.00 9.28 -4.46
C PRO A 153 14.66 8.28 -5.43
N ALA A 154 14.64 8.59 -6.71
CA ALA A 154 15.14 7.77 -7.82
C ALA A 154 14.48 6.38 -8.00
N ARG A 155 13.43 6.05 -7.23
CA ARG A 155 12.73 4.75 -7.33
C ARG A 155 11.23 4.93 -7.12
N MET A 156 10.46 4.62 -8.15
CA MET A 156 9.01 4.44 -8.04
C MET A 156 8.65 2.97 -8.22
N ASP A 157 7.70 2.52 -7.43
CA ASP A 157 7.15 1.18 -7.52
C ASP A 157 5.70 1.27 -8.02
N PHE A 158 5.49 0.90 -9.27
CA PHE A 158 4.20 0.99 -9.94
C PHE A 158 3.24 -0.15 -9.57
N ARG A 159 3.64 -1.08 -8.69
CA ARG A 159 2.77 -2.19 -8.29
C ARG A 159 1.49 -1.70 -7.63
N LEU A 160 0.38 -2.38 -7.93
CA LEU A 160 -0.91 -2.10 -7.33
C LEU A 160 -1.03 -2.85 -6.01
N PHE A 161 -1.19 -2.11 -4.92
CA PHE A 161 -1.49 -2.66 -3.60
C PHE A 161 -2.99 -2.46 -3.33
N CYS A 162 -3.76 -3.55 -3.36
CA CYS A 162 -5.21 -3.50 -3.22
C CYS A 162 -5.63 -2.92 -1.87
N LEU A 163 -4.99 -3.37 -0.78
CA LEU A 163 -5.29 -2.89 0.56
C LEU A 163 -5.09 -1.38 0.69
N GLY A 164 -3.96 -0.84 0.22
CA GLY A 164 -3.67 0.60 0.29
C GLY A 164 -4.69 1.43 -0.50
N ASN A 165 -5.08 0.96 -1.68
CA ASN A 165 -6.11 1.64 -2.49
C ASN A 165 -7.49 1.58 -1.82
N CYS A 166 -7.90 0.44 -1.27
CA CYS A 166 -9.16 0.29 -0.54
C CYS A 166 -9.21 1.18 0.72
N VAL A 167 -8.16 1.16 1.55
CA VAL A 167 -8.06 2.01 2.74
C VAL A 167 -7.99 3.49 2.36
N GLY A 168 -7.36 3.83 1.24
CA GLY A 168 -7.35 5.19 0.67
C GLY A 168 -8.76 5.71 0.35
N ILE A 169 -9.62 4.86 -0.21
CA ILE A 169 -11.04 5.19 -0.46
C ILE A 169 -11.80 5.33 0.87
N LEU A 170 -11.69 4.33 1.76
CA LEU A 170 -12.42 4.30 3.04
C LEU A 170 -12.04 5.48 3.96
N SER A 171 -10.77 5.88 3.96
CA SER A 171 -10.27 6.99 4.78
C SER A 171 -10.55 8.37 4.17
N SER A 172 -11.22 8.44 3.02
CA SER A 172 -11.41 9.67 2.22
C SER A 172 -10.10 10.37 1.84
N LEU A 173 -9.00 9.61 1.75
CA LEU A 173 -7.74 10.12 1.22
C LEU A 173 -7.88 10.37 -0.29
N ALA A 174 -8.48 9.43 -1.01
CA ALA A 174 -8.84 9.57 -2.41
C ALA A 174 -9.95 10.63 -2.59
N THR A 175 -9.85 11.46 -3.63
CA THR A 175 -11.00 12.28 -4.05
C THR A 175 -12.10 11.39 -4.63
N PRO A 176 -13.38 11.81 -4.68
CA PRO A 176 -14.43 10.98 -5.26
C PRO A 176 -14.16 10.60 -6.72
N GLU A 177 -13.49 11.46 -7.50
CA GLU A 177 -13.05 11.16 -8.87
C GLU A 177 -11.98 10.07 -8.88
N GLN A 178 -11.00 10.13 -7.98
CA GLN A 178 -9.96 9.10 -7.83
C GLN A 178 -10.55 7.77 -7.37
N ALA A 179 -11.51 7.80 -6.45
CA ALA A 179 -12.21 6.61 -5.99
C ALA A 179 -13.00 5.95 -7.13
N SER A 180 -13.71 6.74 -7.93
CA SER A 180 -14.39 6.23 -9.14
C SER A 180 -13.39 5.62 -10.13
N ALA A 181 -12.27 6.30 -10.38
CA ALA A 181 -11.25 5.81 -11.30
C ALA A 181 -10.56 4.52 -10.82
N ILE A 182 -10.40 4.32 -9.51
CA ILE A 182 -9.93 3.04 -8.94
C ILE A 182 -10.96 1.94 -9.18
N MET A 183 -12.25 2.23 -9.00
CA MET A 183 -13.32 1.25 -9.25
C MET A 183 -13.41 0.88 -10.74
N ASP A 184 -13.32 1.88 -11.64
CA ASP A 184 -13.28 1.66 -13.09
C ASP A 184 -12.09 0.78 -13.50
N LEU A 185 -10.92 1.00 -12.88
CA LEU A 185 -9.73 0.17 -13.08
C LEU A 185 -10.01 -1.28 -12.65
N ILE A 186 -10.56 -1.47 -11.44
CA ILE A 186 -10.86 -2.81 -10.90
C ILE A 186 -11.86 -3.55 -11.79
N GLU A 187 -12.87 -2.86 -12.31
CA GLU A 187 -13.84 -3.44 -13.24
C GLU A 187 -13.18 -3.86 -14.56
N SER A 188 -12.33 -3.00 -15.13
CA SER A 188 -11.66 -3.28 -16.41
C SER A 188 -10.60 -4.39 -16.37
N ARG A 189 -10.04 -4.67 -15.18
CA ARG A 189 -8.98 -5.67 -14.95
C ARG A 189 -9.40 -6.75 -13.95
N LEU A 190 -10.70 -6.99 -13.81
CA LEU A 190 -11.26 -7.91 -12.82
C LEU A 190 -10.67 -9.32 -12.97
N GLU A 191 -10.50 -9.81 -14.19
CA GLU A 191 -9.92 -11.14 -14.47
C GLU A 191 -8.47 -11.26 -13.98
N GLU A 192 -7.66 -10.21 -14.13
CA GLU A 192 -6.26 -10.20 -13.69
C GLU A 192 -6.14 -10.03 -12.16
N LEU A 193 -7.01 -9.19 -11.58
CA LEU A 193 -7.01 -8.82 -10.17
C LEU A 193 -7.64 -9.88 -9.26
N VAL A 194 -8.77 -10.44 -9.68
CA VAL A 194 -9.60 -11.37 -8.89
C VAL A 194 -9.45 -12.80 -9.39
N GLY A 195 -9.36 -13.03 -10.71
CA GLY A 195 -9.31 -14.39 -11.25
C GLY A 195 -10.41 -15.29 -10.65
N GLU A 196 -10.05 -16.52 -10.23
CA GLU A 196 -10.99 -17.43 -9.55
C GLU A 196 -11.02 -17.30 -8.01
N MET A 197 -10.26 -16.36 -7.41
CA MET A 197 -10.19 -16.16 -5.96
C MET A 197 -10.10 -14.66 -5.56
N PRO A 198 -11.11 -14.10 -4.88
CA PRO A 198 -11.03 -12.73 -4.36
C PRO A 198 -10.13 -12.69 -3.10
N LEU A 199 -9.13 -11.81 -2.91
CA LEU A 199 -8.46 -10.75 -3.70
C LEU A 199 -6.93 -10.98 -3.57
N LYS A 200 -6.13 -10.71 -4.62
CA LYS A 200 -4.65 -10.78 -4.52
C LYS A 200 -4.12 -9.62 -3.67
N ILE A 201 -3.34 -9.90 -2.62
CA ILE A 201 -2.83 -8.90 -1.65
C ILE A 201 -1.95 -7.82 -2.31
N CYS A 202 -1.16 -8.19 -3.32
CA CYS A 202 -0.43 -7.26 -4.20
C CYS A 202 -0.49 -7.77 -5.63
N LEU A 203 -0.72 -6.89 -6.61
CA LEU A 203 -0.60 -7.25 -8.02
C LEU A 203 0.73 -6.78 -8.62
N ILE A 204 1.37 -7.77 -9.26
CA ILE A 204 2.46 -7.74 -10.24
C ILE A 204 3.87 -7.69 -9.64
N GLY A 205 4.65 -8.77 -9.82
CA GLY A 205 6.08 -8.81 -9.46
C GLY A 205 6.62 -10.21 -9.14
N LEU A 206 5.81 -11.10 -8.57
CA LEU A 206 6.24 -12.49 -8.27
C LEU A 206 5.31 -13.56 -8.87
N VAL A 207 4.08 -13.20 -9.20
CA VAL A 207 3.07 -14.15 -9.67
C VAL A 207 3.25 -14.50 -11.15
N VAL A 208 3.77 -13.60 -11.99
CA VAL A 208 3.96 -13.89 -13.44
C VAL A 208 5.09 -14.90 -13.66
N GLY A 209 6.15 -14.89 -12.84
CA GLY A 209 7.21 -15.92 -12.91
C GLY A 209 6.80 -17.27 -12.32
N PHE A 210 6.01 -17.28 -11.24
CA PHE A 210 5.63 -18.52 -10.56
C PHE A 210 4.39 -19.21 -11.18
N LEU A 211 3.39 -18.46 -11.64
CA LEU A 211 2.21 -19.06 -12.28
C LEU A 211 2.43 -19.42 -13.76
N SER A 212 3.32 -18.74 -14.49
CA SER A 212 3.65 -19.18 -15.85
C SER A 212 4.31 -20.56 -15.86
N GLY A 213 5.18 -20.85 -14.87
CA GLY A 213 5.80 -22.17 -14.70
C GLY A 213 4.86 -23.23 -14.14
N PHE A 214 4.02 -22.90 -13.16
CA PHE A 214 3.21 -23.91 -12.46
C PHE A 214 1.82 -24.16 -13.06
N PHE A 215 1.20 -23.15 -13.69
CA PHE A 215 -0.13 -23.27 -14.31
C PHE A 215 -0.05 -23.51 -15.83
N GLY A 216 1.03 -23.12 -16.50
CA GLY A 216 1.26 -23.40 -17.91
C GLY A 216 1.20 -24.90 -18.25
N ASP A 217 1.73 -25.75 -17.36
CA ASP A 217 1.73 -27.21 -17.54
C ASP A 217 0.38 -27.87 -17.23
N ARG A 218 -0.44 -27.30 -16.34
CA ARG A 218 -1.78 -27.84 -16.03
C ARG A 218 -2.80 -27.52 -17.11
N ILE A 219 -2.73 -26.32 -17.71
CA ILE A 219 -3.64 -25.93 -18.78
C ILE A 219 -3.31 -26.68 -20.08
N ARG A 220 -2.02 -26.95 -20.36
CA ARG A 220 -1.61 -27.71 -21.55
C ARG A 220 -2.04 -29.19 -21.47
N LYS A 221 -2.04 -29.81 -20.28
CA LYS A 221 -2.56 -31.18 -20.11
C LYS A 221 -4.08 -31.29 -20.22
N LYS A 222 -4.84 -30.27 -19.82
CA LYS A 222 -6.31 -30.28 -19.93
C LYS A 222 -6.83 -30.10 -21.36
N LYS A 223 -6.02 -29.50 -22.26
CA LYS A 223 -6.36 -29.30 -23.67
C LYS A 223 -6.00 -30.46 -24.60
N MET A 224 -5.27 -31.47 -24.11
CA MET A 224 -4.97 -32.72 -24.87
C MET A 224 -5.88 -33.90 -24.49
N MET A 225 -6.87 -33.68 -23.61
CA MET A 225 -7.79 -34.73 -23.13
C MET A 225 -9.24 -34.53 -23.58
N ASN A 226 -9.48 -33.64 -24.54
CA ASN A 226 -10.75 -33.49 -25.25
C ASN A 226 -10.51 -33.51 -26.76
#